data_AF-A0A9W7PBT8-F1
#
_entry.id   AF-A0A9W7PBT8-F1
#
_cell.length_a   1.000
_cell.length_b   1.000
_cell.length_c   1.000
_cell.angle_alpha   90.00
_cell.angle_beta   90.00
_cell.angle_gamma   90.00
#
_symmetry.space_group_name_H-M   'P 1'
#
loop_
_entity.id
_entity.type
_entity.pdbx_description
1 polymer ?
#
loop_
_entity_poly.entity_id
_entity_poly.type
_entity_poly.pdbx_seq_one_letter_code
_entity_poly.pdbx_strand_id
1 'polypeptide(L)'
;MNCDSIYWNVEEIDRNIVLITLKKGITVTNKIVLQLYQRCLTIGESGIQIPITPLQAKFHRDFYSFYKEYTRKSAVVNYIYYEETKIDFNELIIFLPFLGVIDCDFTKGVMFGYRNEKDLMKLLNLLDKSYATFLNGKLHN
;
A
#
# COMPACT_ATOMS: atom_id res chain seq x y z
N MET A 1 7.33 -9.21 18.00
CA MET A 1 7.92 -7.85 17.97
C MET A 1 6.76 -6.85 18.08
N ASN A 2 6.66 -6.03 19.13
CA ASN A 2 5.58 -5.05 19.28
C ASN A 2 5.94 -3.80 18.47
N CYS A 3 5.61 -3.78 17.19
CA CYS A 3 5.59 -2.53 16.43
C CYS A 3 4.23 -1.89 16.73
N ASP A 4 4.20 -0.92 17.64
CA ASP A 4 2.98 -0.22 18.07
C ASP A 4 2.44 0.65 16.92
N SER A 5 1.93 0.02 15.87
CA SER A 5 1.21 0.71 14.81
C SER A 5 -0.10 1.24 15.39
N ILE A 6 -0.43 2.48 15.03
CA ILE A 6 -1.62 3.16 15.53
C ILE A 6 -2.87 2.54 14.90
N TYR A 7 -2.82 2.26 13.59
CA TYR A 7 -3.99 1.86 12.82
C TYR A 7 -4.02 0.37 12.45
N TRP A 8 -2.88 -0.31 12.49
CA TRP A 8 -2.73 -1.66 11.95
C TRP A 8 -2.53 -2.68 13.05
N ASN A 9 -3.26 -3.79 12.93
CA ASN A 9 -2.93 -5.03 13.59
C ASN A 9 -1.94 -5.79 12.71
N VAL A 10 -0.85 -6.26 13.30
CA VAL A 10 0.22 -6.98 12.60
C VAL A 10 0.36 -8.33 13.25
N GLU A 11 0.01 -9.38 12.52
CA GLU A 11 0.08 -10.76 12.97
C GLU A 11 1.16 -11.49 12.16
N GLU A 12 2.10 -12.14 12.85
CA GLU A 12 3.10 -12.98 12.20
C GLU A 12 2.48 -14.33 11.87
N ILE A 13 2.41 -14.65 10.57
CA ILE A 13 1.78 -15.90 10.07
C ILE A 13 2.82 -16.99 9.87
N ASP A 14 4.00 -16.61 9.38
CA ASP A 14 5.15 -17.47 9.20
C ASP A 14 6.43 -16.61 9.24
N ARG A 15 7.60 -17.24 9.21
CA ARG A 15 8.89 -16.57 9.21
C ARG A 15 8.98 -15.56 8.06
N ASN A 16 9.07 -14.29 8.45
CA ASN A 16 9.11 -13.14 7.55
C ASN A 16 7.83 -12.88 6.74
N ILE A 17 6.68 -13.41 7.17
CA ILE A 17 5.38 -13.14 6.57
C ILE A 17 4.45 -12.61 7.65
N VAL A 18 3.86 -11.45 7.41
CA VAL A 18 2.88 -10.85 8.30
C VAL A 18 1.56 -10.63 7.59
N LEU A 19 0.46 -10.89 8.30
CA LEU A 19 -0.86 -10.40 7.95
C LEU A 19 -1.04 -9.02 8.56
N ILE A 20 -1.32 -8.03 7.71
CA ILE A 20 -1.61 -6.67 8.15
C ILE A 20 -3.10 -6.41 7.96
N THR A 21 -3.80 -6.17 9.07
CA THR A 21 -5.24 -5.84 9.10
C THR A 21 -5.46 -4.47 9.73
N LEU A 22 -6.53 -3.79 9.33
CA LEU A 22 -6.96 -2.55 9.99
C LEU A 22 -7.54 -2.88 11.37
N LYS A 23 -7.16 -2.13 12.41
CA LYS A 23 -7.68 -2.32 13.76
C LYS A 23 -9.19 -2.08 13.83
N LYS A 24 -9.88 -2.88 14.66
CA LYS A 24 -11.30 -2.73 14.95
C LYS A 24 -11.60 -1.33 15.52
N GLY A 25 -12.71 -0.72 15.09
CA GLY A 25 -13.17 0.59 15.56
C GLY A 25 -12.72 1.78 14.71
N ILE A 26 -11.94 1.56 13.65
CA ILE A 26 -11.60 2.59 12.66
C ILE A 26 -12.73 2.65 11.63
N THR A 27 -13.64 3.62 11.78
CA THR A 27 -14.95 3.75 11.10
C THR A 27 -14.89 4.29 9.68
N VAL A 28 -14.00 3.76 8.85
CA VAL A 28 -13.89 4.17 7.44
C VAL A 28 -14.45 3.09 6.52
N THR A 29 -14.98 3.47 5.35
CA THR A 29 -15.27 2.55 4.23
C THR A 29 -14.17 1.49 4.13
N ASN A 30 -14.53 0.23 4.34
CA ASN A 30 -13.56 -0.85 4.57
C ASN A 30 -12.70 -1.15 3.32
N LYS A 31 -13.32 -1.06 2.14
CA LYS A 31 -12.63 -1.17 0.85
C LYS A 31 -11.99 0.16 0.50
N ILE A 32 -10.66 0.19 0.49
CA ILE A 32 -9.83 1.35 0.15
C ILE A 32 -8.69 0.90 -0.77
N VAL A 33 -8.11 1.85 -1.48
CA VAL A 33 -7.02 1.58 -2.42
C VAL A 33 -5.71 2.07 -1.84
N LEU A 34 -4.77 1.16 -1.58
CA LEU A 34 -3.39 1.47 -1.25
C LEU A 34 -2.54 1.53 -2.52
N GLN A 35 -1.89 2.66 -2.74
CA GLN A 35 -0.86 2.81 -3.76
C GLN A 35 0.51 2.83 -3.09
N LEU A 36 1.38 1.89 -3.45
CA LEU A 36 2.81 1.89 -3.13
C LEU A 36 3.60 2.27 -4.38
N TYR A 37 4.35 3.36 -4.33
CA TYR A 37 4.98 3.92 -5.52
C TYR A 37 6.31 4.60 -5.24
N GLN A 38 7.12 4.74 -6.29
CA GLN A 38 8.30 5.57 -6.35
C GLN A 38 8.22 6.42 -7.61
N ARG A 39 8.69 7.66 -7.54
CA ARG A 39 8.90 8.44 -8.75
C ARG A 39 10.22 7.99 -9.36
N CYS A 40 10.17 7.71 -10.66
CA CYS A 40 11.34 7.35 -11.43
C CYS A 40 11.58 8.41 -12.51
N LEU A 41 12.84 8.77 -12.72
CA LEU A 41 13.28 9.45 -13.92
C LEU A 41 13.45 8.38 -15.01
N THR A 42 12.82 8.59 -16.17
CA THR A 42 13.04 7.73 -17.34
C THR A 42 14.14 8.33 -18.19
N ILE A 43 15.21 7.58 -18.46
CA ILE A 43 16.34 8.04 -19.27
C ILE A 43 16.43 7.22 -20.55
N GLY A 44 16.48 7.92 -21.69
CA GLY A 44 16.64 7.33 -23.02
C GLY A 44 15.37 6.68 -23.56
N GLU A 45 15.35 6.43 -24.87
CA GLU A 45 14.26 5.73 -25.56
C GLU A 45 14.13 4.26 -25.11
N SER A 46 15.16 3.71 -24.48
CA SER A 46 15.20 2.35 -23.93
C SER A 46 14.47 2.19 -22.57
N GLY A 47 13.93 3.26 -22.00
CA GLY A 47 13.01 3.17 -20.86
C GLY A 47 13.66 2.84 -19.50
N ILE A 48 14.95 3.13 -19.31
CA ILE A 48 15.62 2.91 -18.02
C ILE A 48 14.96 3.78 -16.95
N GLN A 49 14.44 3.15 -15.90
CA GLN A 49 13.79 3.83 -14.77
C GLN A 49 14.73 3.95 -13.58
N ILE A 50 15.10 5.18 -13.21
CA ILE A 50 15.92 5.46 -12.04
C ILE A 50 15.02 6.05 -10.94
N PRO A 51 14.83 5.36 -9.80
CA PRO A 51 14.09 5.92 -8.67
C PRO A 51 14.75 7.21 -8.17
N ILE A 52 13.99 8.30 -8.17
CA ILE A 52 14.42 9.62 -7.66
C ILE A 52 13.78 9.95 -6.30
N THR A 53 12.87 9.11 -5.82
CA THR A 53 12.28 9.23 -4.48
C THR A 53 12.36 7.90 -3.72
N PRO A 54 12.40 7.93 -2.38
CA PRO A 54 12.15 6.72 -1.59
C PRO A 54 10.74 6.17 -1.86
N LEU A 55 10.48 4.94 -1.41
CA LEU A 55 9.16 4.33 -1.44
C LEU A 55 8.13 5.20 -0.71
N GLN A 56 7.00 5.43 -1.35
CA GLN A 56 5.89 6.21 -0.84
C GLN A 56 4.62 5.36 -0.81
N ALA A 57 3.72 5.69 0.12
CA ALA A 57 2.41 5.08 0.24
C ALA A 57 1.33 6.17 0.20
N LYS A 58 0.19 5.87 -0.43
CA LYS A 58 -0.99 6.73 -0.42
C LYS A 58 -2.26 5.90 -0.44
N PHE A 59 -3.19 6.21 0.45
CA PHE A 59 -4.53 5.66 0.42
C PHE A 59 -5.48 6.54 -0.36
N HIS A 60 -6.35 5.90 -1.12
CA HIS A 60 -7.45 6.50 -1.88
C HIS A 60 -8.77 5.87 -1.44
N ARG A 61 -9.85 6.63 -1.56
CA ARG A 61 -11.18 6.17 -1.13
C ARG A 61 -11.67 4.96 -1.92
N ASP A 62 -11.40 4.97 -3.22
CA ASP A 62 -11.83 3.98 -4.19
C ASP A 62 -10.92 4.03 -5.42
N PHE A 63 -11.07 3.04 -6.30
CA PHE A 63 -10.30 2.96 -7.54
C PHE A 63 -10.48 4.19 -8.42
N TYR A 64 -11.68 4.76 -8.50
CA TYR A 64 -11.95 5.93 -9.34
C TYR A 64 -11.16 7.16 -8.86
N SER A 65 -11.08 7.38 -7.55
CA SER A 65 -10.30 8.45 -6.93
C SER A 65 -8.80 8.30 -7.23
N PHE A 66 -8.29 7.08 -7.09
CA PHE A 66 -6.92 6.74 -7.50
C PHE A 66 -6.70 7.03 -8.99
N TYR A 67 -7.56 6.51 -9.86
CA TYR A 67 -7.43 6.62 -11.31
C TYR A 67 -7.49 8.07 -11.80
N LYS A 68 -8.39 8.89 -11.23
CA LYS A 68 -8.51 10.32 -11.54
C LYS A 68 -7.24 11.10 -11.18
N GLU A 69 -6.59 10.76 -10.07
CA GLU A 69 -5.31 11.38 -9.71
C GLU A 69 -4.15 10.85 -10.57
N TYR A 70 -4.17 9.55 -10.87
CA TYR A 70 -3.15 8.88 -11.67
C TYR A 70 -3.07 9.44 -13.10
N THR A 71 -4.22 9.50 -13.78
CA THR A 71 -4.36 10.02 -15.15
C THR A 71 -3.98 11.50 -15.27
N ARG A 72 -4.15 12.30 -14.22
CA ARG A 72 -3.70 13.70 -14.18
C ARG A 72 -2.18 13.84 -14.06
N LYS A 73 -1.48 12.80 -13.60
CA LYS A 73 -0.07 12.88 -13.17
C LYS A 73 0.90 12.01 -13.96
N SER A 74 0.47 10.98 -14.69
CA SER A 74 1.39 10.02 -15.32
C SER A 74 0.87 9.46 -16.66
N ALA A 75 1.79 9.32 -17.62
CA ALA A 75 1.61 8.62 -18.91
C ALA A 75 2.16 7.18 -18.90
N VAL A 76 2.61 6.67 -17.75
CA VAL A 76 3.21 5.32 -17.64
C VAL A 76 2.13 4.31 -17.25
N VAL A 77 2.04 3.16 -17.91
CA VAL A 77 0.95 2.17 -17.77
C VAL A 77 1.39 0.91 -16.98
N ASN A 78 2.50 0.95 -16.24
CA ASN A 78 3.06 -0.24 -15.61
C ASN A 78 3.04 -0.17 -14.09
N TYR A 79 1.86 -0.41 -13.49
CA TYR A 79 1.77 -0.78 -12.07
C TYR A 79 1.07 -2.13 -11.93
N ILE A 80 1.52 -2.94 -10.98
CA ILE A 80 0.82 -4.18 -10.63
C ILE A 80 -0.44 -3.79 -9.85
N TYR A 81 -1.61 -4.24 -10.32
CA TYR A 81 -2.89 -3.98 -9.67
C TYR A 81 -3.47 -5.27 -9.12
N TYR A 82 -3.67 -5.32 -7.81
CA TYR A 82 -4.36 -6.41 -7.13
C TYR A 82 -5.71 -5.92 -6.63
N GLU A 83 -6.76 -6.66 -6.97
CA GLU A 83 -8.15 -6.34 -6.63
C GLU A 83 -8.80 -7.54 -5.94
N GLU A 84 -9.46 -7.30 -4.81
CA GLU A 84 -10.07 -8.36 -3.97
C GLU A 84 -11.11 -9.20 -4.70
N THR A 85 -11.77 -8.66 -5.74
CA THR A 85 -12.75 -9.43 -6.54
C THR A 85 -12.09 -10.48 -7.44
N LYS A 86 -10.77 -10.41 -7.63
CA LYS A 86 -9.99 -11.25 -8.54
C LYS A 86 -8.94 -12.09 -7.83
N ILE A 87 -8.60 -11.72 -6.60
CA ILE A 87 -7.47 -12.28 -5.86
C ILE A 87 -7.90 -12.52 -4.42
N ASP A 88 -7.62 -13.72 -3.93
CA ASP A 88 -7.72 -13.99 -2.50
C ASP A 88 -6.47 -13.48 -1.78
N PHE A 89 -6.61 -12.41 -1.01
CA PHE A 89 -5.52 -11.86 -0.21
C PHE A 89 -5.12 -12.74 0.99
N ASN A 90 -5.89 -13.78 1.30
CA ASN A 90 -5.51 -14.82 2.25
C ASN A 90 -4.57 -15.87 1.64
N GLU A 91 -4.39 -15.85 0.32
CA GLU A 91 -3.47 -16.74 -0.40
C GLU A 91 -2.32 -15.98 -1.07
N LEU A 92 -2.50 -14.68 -1.35
CA LEU A 92 -1.47 -13.85 -1.97
C LEU A 92 -0.50 -13.26 -0.94
N ILE A 93 0.79 -13.59 -1.08
CA ILE A 93 1.88 -12.96 -0.34
C ILE A 93 2.53 -11.87 -1.21
N ILE A 94 2.48 -10.61 -0.76
CA ILE A 94 3.11 -9.47 -1.43
C ILE A 94 4.51 -9.25 -0.84
N PHE A 95 5.55 -9.54 -1.62
CA PHE A 95 6.93 -9.39 -1.16
C PHE A 95 7.47 -7.96 -1.32
N LEU A 96 8.10 -7.44 -0.26
CA LEU A 96 8.77 -6.15 -0.27
C LEU A 96 10.16 -6.19 -0.94
N PRO A 97 10.59 -5.11 -1.63
CA PRO A 97 9.82 -3.90 -1.95
C PRO A 97 8.80 -4.16 -3.08
N PHE A 98 7.59 -3.62 -2.91
CA PHE A 98 6.51 -3.71 -3.90
C PHE A 98 6.13 -2.33 -4.41
N LEU A 99 5.97 -2.21 -5.73
CA LEU A 99 5.44 -1.02 -6.41
C LEU A 99 4.18 -1.42 -7.16
N GLY A 100 3.04 -0.87 -6.75
CA GLY A 100 1.75 -1.28 -7.27
C GLY A 100 0.59 -0.71 -6.48
N VAL A 101 -0.58 -1.27 -6.75
CA VAL A 101 -1.86 -0.82 -6.21
C VAL A 101 -2.61 -2.03 -5.68
N ILE A 102 -3.12 -1.92 -4.45
CA ILE A 102 -3.86 -2.95 -3.74
C ILE A 102 -5.24 -2.36 -3.41
N ASP A 103 -6.29 -2.93 -3.98
CA ASP A 103 -7.68 -2.54 -3.81
C ASP A 103 -8.43 -3.65 -3.08
N CYS A 104 -8.59 -3.49 -1.77
CA CYS A 104 -9.15 -4.53 -0.91
C CYS A 104 -9.83 -3.97 0.34
N ASP A 105 -10.62 -4.82 0.98
CA ASP A 105 -11.04 -4.64 2.36
C ASP A 105 -9.88 -4.91 3.33
N PHE A 106 -9.29 -3.84 3.87
CA PHE A 106 -8.17 -3.95 4.81
C PHE A 106 -8.57 -4.48 6.19
N THR A 107 -9.86 -4.65 6.50
CA THR A 107 -10.29 -5.35 7.73
C THR A 107 -10.06 -6.86 7.64
N LYS A 108 -10.04 -7.42 6.42
CA LYS A 108 -9.66 -8.81 6.15
C LYS A 108 -8.15 -8.98 6.05
N GLY A 109 -7.48 -7.92 5.59
CA GLY A 109 -6.04 -7.77 5.61
C GLY A 109 -5.34 -8.24 4.35
N VAL A 110 -4.03 -8.04 4.35
CA VAL A 110 -3.13 -8.38 3.24
C VAL A 110 -1.87 -8.99 3.82
N MET A 111 -1.41 -10.10 3.24
CA MET A 111 -0.15 -10.71 3.64
C MET A 111 1.03 -10.05 2.93
N PHE A 112 2.04 -9.69 3.71
CA PHE A 112 3.30 -9.15 3.23
C PHE A 112 4.47 -10.03 3.63
N GLY A 113 5.29 -10.38 2.65
CA GLY A 113 6.59 -11.01 2.86
C GLY A 113 7.69 -9.95 2.93
N TYR A 114 8.63 -10.09 3.87
CA TYR A 114 9.77 -9.18 4.00
C TYR A 114 11.10 -9.93 4.07
N ARG A 115 12.21 -9.23 3.82
CA ARG A 115 13.55 -9.83 3.84
C ARG A 115 14.22 -9.72 5.21
N ASN A 116 13.91 -8.64 5.91
CA ASN A 116 14.47 -8.30 7.21
C ASN A 116 13.49 -7.35 7.95
N GLU A 117 13.65 -7.25 9.26
CA GLU A 117 12.77 -6.42 10.10
C GLU A 117 12.76 -4.94 9.67
N LYS A 118 13.87 -4.43 9.13
CA LYS A 118 13.95 -3.03 8.67
C LYS A 118 12.99 -2.77 7.50
N ASP A 119 12.77 -3.74 6.62
CA ASP A 119 11.82 -3.60 5.51
C ASP A 119 10.37 -3.63 6.01
N LEU A 120 10.06 -4.50 6.98
CA LEU A 120 8.76 -4.51 7.66
C LEU A 120 8.49 -3.17 8.37
N MET A 121 9.45 -2.68 9.17
CA MET A 121 9.32 -1.41 9.90
C MET A 121 9.11 -0.22 8.94
N LYS A 122 9.75 -0.22 7.77
CA LYS A 122 9.51 0.82 6.75
C LYS A 122 8.09 0.75 6.19
N LEU A 123 7.58 -0.45 5.89
CA LEU A 123 6.21 -0.63 5.42
C LEU A 123 5.22 -0.10 6.47
N LEU A 124 5.33 -0.54 7.73
CA LEU A 124 4.41 -0.12 8.79
C LEU A 124 4.41 1.41 8.98
N ASN A 125 5.59 2.04 8.99
CA ASN A 125 5.71 3.50 9.05
C ASN A 125 5.06 4.21 7.86
N LEU A 126 5.18 3.65 6.64
CA LEU A 126 4.53 4.20 5.45
C LEU A 126 3.01 4.07 5.54
N LEU A 127 2.52 2.91 5.98
CA LEU A 127 1.09 2.67 6.17
C LEU A 127 0.50 3.61 7.22
N ASP A 128 1.12 3.73 8.40
CA ASP A 128 0.65 4.64 9.46
C ASP A 128 0.58 6.11 9.00
N LYS A 129 1.66 6.62 8.39
CA LYS A 129 1.72 8.01 7.93
C LYS A 129 0.69 8.28 6.82
N SER A 130 0.59 7.37 5.85
CA SER A 130 -0.32 7.55 4.72
C SER A 130 -1.79 7.42 5.14
N TYR A 131 -2.09 6.53 6.09
CA TYR A 131 -3.44 6.37 6.62
C TYR A 131 -3.86 7.56 7.49
N ALA A 132 -2.98 8.07 8.36
CA ALA A 132 -3.23 9.31 9.10
C ALA A 132 -3.55 10.49 8.15
N THR A 133 -2.78 10.62 7.07
CA THR A 133 -3.01 11.64 6.04
C THR A 133 -4.37 11.45 5.36
N PHE A 134 -4.73 10.22 5.04
CA PHE A 134 -6.01 9.88 4.43
C PHE A 134 -7.21 10.21 5.35
N LEU A 135 -7.09 9.94 6.65
CA LEU A 135 -8.11 10.31 7.65
C LEU A 135 -8.26 11.83 7.77
N ASN A 136 -7.14 12.56 7.87
CA ASN A 136 -7.18 14.03 7.97
C ASN A 136 -7.79 14.68 6.71
N GLY A 137 -7.52 14.11 5.53
CA GLY A 137 -8.15 14.55 4.28
C GLY A 137 -9.66 14.31 4.19
N LYS A 138 -10.23 13.42 5.03
CA LYS A 138 -11.68 13.22 5.15
C LYS A 138 -12.36 14.20 6.10
N LEU A 139 -11.65 14.77 7.08
CA LEU A 139 -12.21 15.73 8.03
C LEU A 139 -12.38 17.14 7.44
N HIS A 140 -11.78 17.41 6.28
CA HIS A 140 -11.81 18.72 5.61
C HIS A 140 -12.58 18.72 4.28
N ASN A 141 -13.36 17.68 3.98
CA ASN A 141 -14.24 17.61 2.81
C ASN A 141 -15.71 17.46 3.22
#